data_AF-A0A6L9IWN6-F1
#
_entry.id   AF-A0A6L9IWN6-F1
#
_cell.length_a   1.000
_cell.length_b   1.000
_cell.length_c   1.000
_cell.angle_alpha   90.00
_cell.angle_beta   90.00
_cell.angle_gamma   90.00
#
_symmetry.space_group_name_H-M   'P 1'
#
loop_
_entity.id
_entity.type
_entity.pdbx_description
1 polymer ?
#
loop_
_entity_poly.entity_id
_entity_poly.type
_entity_poly.pdbx_seq_one_letter_code
_entity_poly.pdbx_strand_id
1 'polypeptide(L)'
;MTNKAGKKRGRQRHVPQRTCIVCRTTSDKRSLTRLVRTPDDGVQVDPSGKLNGRGAYLCDQPACWDQALASDVLAKALRTTLTEADQDRVRAAHPGRPVSET
;
A
#
# COMPACT_ATOMS: atom_id res chain seq x y z
N MET A 1 -31.94 -12.92 42.89
CA MET A 1 -31.37 -11.56 42.86
C MET A 1 -30.23 -11.56 41.86
N THR A 2 -30.43 -10.90 40.72
CA THR A 2 -29.63 -11.04 39.50
C THR A 2 -28.53 -9.99 39.46
N ASN A 3 -27.25 -10.40 39.41
CA ASN A 3 -26.15 -9.47 39.12
C ASN A 3 -25.60 -9.74 37.72
N LYS A 4 -26.13 -9.01 36.72
CA LYS A 4 -25.52 -8.93 35.38
C LYS A 4 -24.35 -7.93 35.44
N ALA A 5 -23.13 -8.44 35.38
CA ALA A 5 -21.93 -7.63 35.20
C ALA A 5 -21.96 -6.94 33.82
N GLY A 6 -22.01 -5.61 33.82
CA GLY A 6 -22.00 -4.79 32.60
C GLY A 6 -20.66 -4.91 31.87
N LYS A 7 -20.68 -5.48 30.66
CA LYS A 7 -19.50 -5.58 29.78
C LYS A 7 -19.15 -4.18 29.26
N LYS A 8 -18.03 -3.60 29.71
CA LYS A 8 -17.57 -2.29 29.23
C LYS A 8 -17.32 -2.35 27.71
N ARG A 9 -18.02 -1.54 26.92
CA ARG A 9 -17.79 -1.41 25.48
C ARG A 9 -16.48 -0.66 25.27
N GLY A 10 -15.46 -1.35 24.74
CA GLY A 10 -14.19 -0.71 24.38
C GLY A 10 -14.42 0.40 23.37
N ARG A 11 -13.77 1.54 23.56
CA ARG A 11 -13.84 2.70 22.65
C ARG A 11 -13.33 2.25 21.27
N GLN A 12 -14.16 2.33 20.23
CA GLN A 12 -13.74 2.03 18.86
C GLN A 12 -12.52 2.90 18.53
N ARG A 13 -11.40 2.24 18.20
CA ARG A 13 -10.16 2.93 17.85
C ARG A 13 -10.32 3.52 16.45
N HIS A 14 -9.90 4.76 16.27
CA HIS A 14 -9.84 5.40 14.97
C HIS A 14 -9.01 4.55 14.00
N VAL A 15 -9.59 4.26 12.82
CA VAL A 15 -8.91 3.57 11.72
C VAL A 15 -8.30 4.62 10.80
N PRO A 16 -6.96 4.70 10.68
CA PRO A 16 -6.33 5.67 9.79
C PRO A 16 -6.73 5.43 8.34
N GLN A 17 -7.16 6.50 7.67
CA GLN A 17 -7.46 6.52 6.24
C GLN A 17 -6.24 6.90 5.42
N ARG A 18 -6.12 6.37 4.21
CA ARG A 18 -5.04 6.63 3.25
C ARG A 18 -5.61 6.77 1.85
N THR A 19 -4.87 7.41 0.96
CA THR A 19 -5.32 7.70 -0.40
C THR A 19 -4.40 7.02 -1.39
N CYS A 20 -5.00 6.29 -2.34
CA CYS A 20 -4.27 5.71 -3.46
C CYS A 20 -3.61 6.83 -4.29
N ILE A 21 -2.31 6.71 -4.57
CA ILE A 21 -1.58 7.73 -5.33
C ILE A 21 -2.06 7.87 -6.78
N VAL A 22 -2.66 6.80 -7.33
CA VAL A 22 -3.15 6.74 -8.71
C VAL A 22 -4.59 7.23 -8.80
N CYS A 23 -5.56 6.43 -8.36
CA CYS A 23 -6.99 6.75 -8.52
C CYS A 23 -7.52 7.79 -7.52
N ARG A 24 -6.72 8.18 -6.52
CA ARG A 24 -7.09 9.13 -5.45
C ARG A 24 -8.28 8.70 -4.58
N THR A 25 -8.71 7.44 -4.66
CA THR A 25 -9.67 6.86 -3.72
C THR A 25 -9.06 6.77 -2.32
N THR A 26 -9.84 7.16 -1.31
CA THR A 26 -9.48 7.04 0.10
C THR A 26 -10.06 5.74 0.68
N SER A 27 -9.27 5.03 1.46
CA SER A 27 -9.66 3.78 2.11
C SER A 27 -8.87 3.54 3.39
N ASP A 28 -9.29 2.54 4.16
CA ASP A 28 -8.60 2.10 5.37
C ASP A 28 -7.13 1.80 5.08
N LYS A 29 -6.22 2.20 5.98
CA LYS A 29 -4.77 1.93 5.84
C LYS A 29 -4.47 0.46 5.52
N ARG A 30 -5.27 -0.47 6.05
CA ARG A 30 -5.05 -1.92 5.90
C ARG A 30 -5.54 -2.50 4.58
N SER A 31 -6.36 -1.78 3.82
CA SER A 31 -6.84 -2.21 2.50
C SER A 31 -6.04 -1.60 1.34
N LEU A 32 -4.97 -0.87 1.65
CA LEU A 32 -4.05 -0.34 0.66
C LEU A 32 -2.66 -0.94 0.86
N THR A 33 -1.98 -1.21 -0.23
CA THR A 33 -0.60 -1.65 -0.25
C THR A 33 0.33 -0.45 -0.13
N ARG A 34 1.24 -0.47 0.85
CA ARG A 34 2.26 0.57 1.03
C ARG A 34 3.50 0.22 0.20
N LEU A 35 3.95 1.14 -0.64
CA LEU A 35 5.25 1.10 -1.30
C LEU A 35 6.16 2.11 -0.60
N VAL A 36 7.40 1.74 -0.31
CA VAL A 36 8.34 2.58 0.44
C VAL A 36 9.68 2.64 -0.27
N ARG A 37 10.24 3.84 -0.39
CA ARG A 37 11.64 4.02 -0.76
C ARG A 37 12.51 3.93 0.48
N THR A 38 13.25 2.84 0.59
CA THR A 38 14.29 2.65 1.58
C THR A 38 15.59 3.33 1.15
N PRO A 39 16.49 3.71 2.08
CA PRO A 39 17.80 4.27 1.72
C PRO A 39 18.71 3.30 0.97
N ASP A 40 18.66 2.01 1.34
CA ASP A 40 19.65 1.01 0.90
C ASP A 40 19.12 0.13 -0.24
N ASP A 41 17.84 -0.23 -0.23
CA ASP A 41 17.27 -1.26 -1.13
C ASP A 41 16.30 -0.69 -2.17
N GLY A 42 16.29 0.64 -2.36
CA GLY A 42 15.36 1.30 -3.28
C GLY A 42 13.90 1.13 -2.86
N VAL A 43 13.00 0.96 -3.84
CA VAL A 43 11.55 0.82 -3.64
C VAL A 43 11.17 -0.62 -3.31
N GLN A 44 10.44 -0.75 -2.20
CA GLN A 44 10.02 -1.99 -1.58
C GLN A 44 8.51 -1.98 -1.28
N VAL A 45 7.90 -3.15 -1.22
CA VAL A 45 6.52 -3.32 -0.74
C VAL A 45 6.57 -3.52 0.77
N ASP A 46 5.76 -2.77 1.52
CA ASP A 46 5.75 -2.79 2.97
C ASP A 46 4.36 -3.10 3.57
N PRO A 47 3.97 -4.39 3.63
CA PRO A 47 2.73 -4.80 4.29
C PRO A 47 2.72 -4.48 5.79
N SER A 48 3.90 -4.42 6.42
CA SER A 48 4.05 -4.19 7.86
C SER A 48 3.79 -2.72 8.24
N GLY A 49 4.03 -1.79 7.32
CA GLY A 49 4.01 -0.36 7.56
C GLY A 49 5.12 0.12 8.51
N LYS A 50 6.18 -0.67 8.70
CA LYS A 50 7.28 -0.41 9.64
C LYS A 50 8.58 -0.01 8.95
N LEU A 51 8.69 -0.20 7.64
CA LEU A 51 9.93 0.12 6.93
C LEU A 51 10.15 1.64 6.92
N ASN A 52 11.39 2.03 7.21
CA ASN A 52 11.83 3.42 7.24
C ASN A 52 11.91 3.96 5.82
N GLY A 53 11.54 5.24 5.67
CA GLY A 53 11.63 5.96 4.40
C GLY A 53 10.31 6.54 3.92
N ARG A 54 10.36 7.12 2.73
CA ARG A 54 9.21 7.80 2.12
C ARG A 54 8.26 6.76 1.56
N GLY A 55 7.01 6.77 2.03
CA GLY A 55 5.98 5.81 1.62
C GLY A 55 4.88 6.44 0.76
N ALA A 56 4.32 5.62 -0.13
CA ALA A 56 3.14 5.88 -0.93
C ALA A 56 2.15 4.72 -0.76
N TYR A 57 0.86 4.97 -0.97
CA TYR A 57 -0.18 3.94 -0.87
C TYR A 57 -0.83 3.71 -2.23
N LEU A 58 -1.09 2.45 -2.55
CA LEU A 58 -1.72 2.01 -3.78
C LEU A 58 -2.87 1.06 -3.43
N CYS A 59 -4.00 1.18 -4.12
CA CYS A 59 -5.10 0.21 -3.95
C CYS A 59 -4.85 -1.04 -4.79
N ASP A 60 -5.53 -2.12 -4.45
CA ASP A 60 -5.33 -3.43 -5.10
C ASP A 60 -6.06 -3.56 -6.45
N GLN A 61 -6.46 -2.44 -7.06
CA GLN A 61 -7.05 -2.41 -8.40
C GLN A 61 -5.95 -2.59 -9.45
N PRO A 62 -6.05 -3.57 -10.37
CA PRO A 62 -4.98 -3.83 -11.35
C PRO A 62 -4.56 -2.61 -12.16
N ALA A 63 -5.54 -1.83 -12.63
CA ALA A 63 -5.28 -0.59 -13.38
C ALA A 63 -4.42 0.42 -12.61
N CYS A 64 -4.48 0.45 -11.27
CA CYS A 64 -3.63 1.32 -10.47
C CYS A 64 -2.17 0.85 -10.43
N TRP A 65 -1.94 -0.46 -10.42
CA TRP A 65 -0.58 -1.02 -10.47
C TRP A 65 0.05 -0.85 -11.84
N ASP A 66 -0.71 -1.12 -12.91
CA ASP A 66 -0.26 -0.89 -14.28
C ASP A 66 0.11 0.58 -14.49
N GLN A 67 -0.75 1.51 -14.07
CA GLN A 67 -0.48 2.95 -14.19
C GLN A 67 0.68 3.42 -13.29
N ALA A 68 0.84 2.82 -12.09
CA ALA A 68 1.97 3.13 -11.21
C ALA A 68 3.32 2.74 -11.81
N LEU A 69 3.36 1.70 -12.65
CA LEU A 69 4.55 1.22 -13.36
C LEU A 69 4.75 1.89 -14.72
N ALA A 70 3.68 2.22 -15.43
CA ALA A 70 3.73 2.82 -16.77
C ALA A 70 3.99 4.33 -16.78
N SER A 71 3.82 5.00 -15.63
CA SER A 71 3.97 6.47 -15.51
C SER A 71 4.93 6.87 -14.39
N ASP A 72 5.22 8.16 -14.29
CA ASP A 72 6.12 8.70 -13.27
C ASP A 72 5.46 8.95 -11.90
N VAL A 73 4.18 8.57 -11.72
CA VAL A 73 3.41 8.88 -10.52
C VAL A 73 4.03 8.29 -9.25
N LEU A 74 4.53 7.05 -9.32
CA LEU A 74 5.17 6.38 -8.19
C LEU A 74 6.54 7.00 -7.90
N ALA A 75 7.34 7.24 -8.95
CA ALA A 75 8.63 7.93 -8.87
C ALA A 75 8.50 9.30 -8.18
N LYS A 76 7.53 10.11 -8.62
CA LYS A 76 7.20 11.42 -8.01
C LYS A 76 6.73 11.29 -6.57
N ALA A 77 5.82 10.35 -6.28
CA ALA A 77 5.30 10.14 -4.93
C ALA A 77 6.41 9.78 -3.94
N LEU A 78 7.36 8.93 -4.37
CA LEU A 78 8.50 8.48 -3.59
C LEU A 78 9.74 9.39 -3.69
N ARG A 79 9.69 10.43 -4.52
CA ARG A 79 10.80 11.37 -4.82
C ARG A 79 12.08 10.64 -5.24
N THR A 80 11.97 9.68 -6.15
CA THR A 80 13.09 8.88 -6.63
C THR A 80 12.93 8.55 -8.09
N THR A 81 14.01 8.14 -8.74
CA THR A 81 13.94 7.41 -10.01
C THR A 81 13.67 5.93 -9.68
N LEU A 82 12.82 5.27 -10.46
CA LEU A 82 12.62 3.82 -10.35
C LEU A 82 13.62 3.12 -11.26
N THR A 83 14.45 2.27 -10.68
CA THR A 83 15.30 1.35 -11.42
C THR A 83 14.45 0.20 -11.99
N GLU A 84 15.00 -0.55 -12.96
CA GLU A 84 14.35 -1.76 -13.47
C GLU A 84 14.07 -2.77 -12.34
N ALA A 85 15.03 -2.94 -11.42
CA ALA A 85 14.85 -3.79 -10.25
C ALA A 85 13.73 -3.31 -9.31
N ASP A 86 13.53 -1.98 -9.17
CA ASP A 86 12.39 -1.43 -8.42
C ASP A 86 11.06 -1.77 -9.10
N GLN A 87 11.00 -1.57 -10.42
CA GLN A 87 9.80 -1.85 -11.21
C GLN A 87 9.44 -3.33 -11.16
N ASP A 88 10.43 -4.22 -11.22
CA ASP A 88 10.22 -5.67 -11.13
C ASP A 88 9.69 -6.08 -9.75
N ARG A 89 10.24 -5.54 -8.66
CA ARG A 89 9.72 -5.78 -7.31
C ARG A 89 8.28 -5.33 -7.16
N VAL A 90 7.95 -4.14 -7.66
CA VAL A 90 6.58 -3.62 -7.61
C VAL A 90 5.65 -4.48 -8.48
N ARG A 91 6.08 -4.87 -9.69
CA ARG A 91 5.30 -5.71 -10.60
C ARG A 91 5.04 -7.11 -10.02
N ALA A 92 6.03 -7.71 -9.35
CA ALA A 92 5.89 -9.01 -8.71
C ALA A 92 4.92 -9.00 -7.52
N ALA A 93 4.73 -7.84 -6.88
CA ALA A 93 3.80 -7.66 -5.77
C ALA A 93 2.37 -7.32 -6.20
N HIS A 94 2.11 -7.17 -7.51
CA HIS A 94 0.79 -6.85 -8.02
C HIS A 94 -0.23 -7.93 -7.61
N PRO A 95 -1.28 -7.59 -6.85
CA PRO A 95 -2.30 -8.55 -6.44
C PRO A 95 -3.10 -8.99 -7.68
N GLY A 96 -3.16 -10.30 -7.94
CA GLY A 96 -4.08 -10.86 -8.92
C GLY A 96 -3.73 -10.64 -10.39
N ARG A 97 -2.44 -10.48 -10.76
CA ARG A 97 -2.08 -10.67 -12.18
C ARG A 97 -2.45 -12.11 -12.55
N PRO A 98 -3.36 -12.37 -13.51
CA PRO A 98 -3.42 -13.69 -14.09
C PRO A 98 -2.03 -13.92 -14.67
N VAL A 99 -1.30 -14.90 -14.13
CA VAL A 99 -0.13 -15.45 -14.81
C VAL A 99 -0.62 -15.72 -16.23
N SER A 100 -0.15 -14.94 -17.19
CA SER A 100 -0.38 -15.19 -18.59
C SER A 100 0.16 -16.59 -18.84
N GLU A 101 -0.74 -17.57 -18.87
CA GLU A 101 -0.51 -18.93 -19.32
C GLU A 101 0.26 -18.83 -20.64
N THR A 102 1.44 -19.43 -20.65
CA THR A 102 2.13 -19.75 -21.90
C THR A 102 1.48 -20.98 -22.50
#